data_AF-H2FZN4-F1
#
_entry.id   AF-H2FZN4-F1
#
_cell.length_a   1.000
_cell.length_b   1.000
_cell.length_c   1.000
_cell.angle_alpha   90.00
_cell.angle_beta   90.00
_cell.angle_gamma   90.00
#
_symmetry.space_group_name_H-M   'P 1'
#
loop_
_entity.id
_entity.type
_entity.pdbx_description
1 polymer ?
#
loop_
_entity_poly.entity_id
_entity_poly.type
_entity_poly.pdbx_seq_one_letter_code
_entity_poly.pdbx_strand_id
1 'polypeptide(L)'
;MKLVFAAERHDDYGRLLAHPLTGDGRLLVKSMLAAGLGELLLIPPNQDYWRCLLQAEQHARRRQLGVWASGVPSAPARSGWQPLLTRVQEVRSYHGRVTLLAEGGLELRTGRSLPAPARRELGRFKPGERLFVRGRVRPTATGWLLWIDHPWQFYREK
;
A
#
# COMPACT_ATOMS: atom_id res chain seq x y z
N MET A 1 27.19 -12.73 -3.52
CA MET A 1 25.82 -12.17 -3.50
C MET A 1 25.57 -11.46 -4.82
N LYS A 2 24.43 -11.68 -5.49
CA LYS A 2 24.09 -11.03 -6.77
C LYS A 2 23.10 -9.89 -6.53
N LEU A 3 23.17 -8.84 -7.35
CA LEU A 3 22.27 -7.69 -7.32
C LEU A 3 21.47 -7.61 -8.61
N VAL A 4 20.17 -7.34 -8.50
CA VAL A 4 19.32 -6.91 -9.62
C VAL A 4 19.08 -5.42 -9.45
N PHE A 5 19.70 -4.61 -10.30
CA PHE A 5 19.53 -3.16 -10.24
C PHE A 5 18.12 -2.76 -10.66
N ALA A 6 17.59 -1.73 -9.99
CA ALA A 6 16.33 -1.13 -10.38
C ALA A 6 16.52 -0.21 -11.61
N ALA A 7 15.41 0.31 -12.16
CA ALA A 7 15.44 1.19 -13.32
C ALA A 7 16.32 2.43 -13.07
N GLU A 8 16.15 3.07 -11.92
CA GLU A 8 17.09 4.03 -11.37
C GLU A 8 18.06 3.32 -10.43
N ARG A 9 19.36 3.45 -10.70
CA ARG A 9 20.42 2.72 -9.98
C ARG A 9 20.91 3.41 -8.73
N HIS A 10 20.69 4.71 -8.61
CA HIS A 10 21.09 5.50 -7.46
C HIS A 10 19.94 6.38 -7.00
N ASP A 11 19.85 6.63 -5.70
CA ASP A 11 19.02 7.70 -5.17
C ASP A 11 19.75 9.05 -5.16
N ASP A 12 19.05 10.09 -4.68
CA ASP A 12 19.57 11.46 -4.55
C ASP A 12 20.83 11.57 -3.68
N TYR A 13 21.11 10.56 -2.84
CA TYR A 13 22.28 10.49 -1.96
C TYR A 13 23.41 9.62 -2.53
N GLY A 14 23.27 9.10 -3.76
CA GLY A 14 24.25 8.24 -4.40
C GLY A 14 24.28 6.80 -3.89
N ARG A 15 23.26 6.35 -3.15
CA ARG A 15 23.18 4.95 -2.69
C ARG A 15 22.65 4.06 -3.79
N LEU A 16 23.21 2.86 -3.93
CA LEU A 16 22.75 1.89 -4.92
C LEU A 16 21.33 1.39 -4.62
N LEU A 17 20.46 1.46 -5.62
CA LEU A 17 19.11 0.91 -5.61
C LEU A 17 19.10 -0.42 -6.37
N ALA A 18 19.07 -1.51 -5.61
CA ALA A 18 19.04 -2.86 -6.15
C ALA A 18 18.26 -3.81 -5.24
N HIS A 19 17.80 -4.92 -5.80
CA HIS A 19 17.28 -6.05 -5.06
C HIS A 19 18.37 -7.13 -4.91
N PRO A 20 18.91 -7.35 -3.70
CA PRO A 20 19.82 -8.46 -3.47
C PRO A 20 19.14 -9.80 -3.68
N LEU A 21 19.87 -10.75 -4.26
CA LEU A 21 19.45 -12.13 -4.40
C LEU A 21 20.10 -13.00 -3.32
N THR A 22 19.32 -13.91 -2.76
CA THR A 22 19.80 -15.02 -1.91
C THR A 22 20.62 -16.02 -2.73
N GLY A 23 21.30 -16.96 -2.06
CA GLY A 23 22.13 -17.97 -2.72
C GLY A 23 21.38 -18.85 -3.73
N ASP A 24 20.08 -19.06 -3.51
CA ASP A 24 19.15 -19.78 -4.38
C ASP A 24 18.44 -18.87 -5.41
N GLY A 25 18.87 -17.62 -5.56
CA GLY A 25 18.40 -16.70 -6.59
C GLY A 25 17.05 -16.00 -6.30
N ARG A 26 16.56 -16.03 -5.07
CA ARG A 26 15.30 -15.35 -4.68
C ARG A 26 15.57 -13.89 -4.28
N LEU A 27 14.61 -13.01 -4.54
CA LEU A 27 14.66 -11.63 -4.05
C LEU A 27 14.66 -11.62 -2.51
N LEU A 28 15.74 -11.14 -1.89
CA LEU A 28 15.87 -11.09 -0.43
C LEU A 28 14.70 -10.33 0.20
N VAL A 29 14.31 -9.19 -0.39
CA VAL A 29 13.18 -8.37 0.09
C VAL A 29 11.86 -9.16 0.11
N LYS A 30 11.65 -10.09 -0.81
CA LYS A 30 10.45 -10.95 -0.81
C LYS A 30 10.43 -11.83 0.44
N SER A 31 11.57 -12.44 0.77
CA SER A 31 11.71 -13.28 1.96
C SER A 31 11.54 -12.48 3.25
N MET A 32 12.10 -11.27 3.31
CA MET A 32 11.94 -10.37 4.45
C MET A 32 10.48 -9.95 4.67
N LEU A 33 9.78 -9.59 3.59
CA LEU A 33 8.36 -9.24 3.65
C LEU A 33 7.51 -10.45 4.06
N ALA A 34 7.79 -11.64 3.55
CA ALA A 34 7.07 -12.87 3.92
C ALA A 34 7.26 -13.25 5.40
N ALA A 35 8.40 -12.88 5.99
CA ALA A 35 8.68 -13.06 7.42
C ALA A 35 8.15 -11.91 8.31
N GLY A 36 7.54 -10.86 7.72
CA GLY A 36 7.01 -9.72 8.47
C GLY A 36 8.07 -8.77 9.02
N LEU A 37 9.27 -8.75 8.42
CA LEU A 37 10.39 -7.93 8.91
C LEU A 37 10.30 -6.45 8.50
N GLY A 38 9.23 -6.06 7.79
CA GLY A 38 9.00 -4.69 7.37
C GLY A 38 7.72 -4.55 6.54
N GLU A 39 7.42 -3.31 6.19
CA GLU A 39 6.34 -2.93 5.29
C GLU A 39 6.87 -2.74 3.87
N LEU A 40 6.06 -3.09 2.86
CA LEU A 40 6.33 -2.72 1.49
C LEU A 40 6.23 -1.20 1.35
N LEU A 41 7.26 -0.60 0.76
CA LEU A 41 7.27 0.78 0.30
C LEU A 41 7.73 0.80 -1.16
N LEU A 42 6.92 1.39 -2.03
CA LEU A 42 7.21 1.51 -3.46
C LEU A 42 7.50 2.97 -3.82
N ILE A 43 8.66 3.22 -4.42
CA ILE A 43 9.08 4.54 -4.89
C ILE A 43 9.29 4.44 -6.41
N PRO A 44 8.40 5.01 -7.24
CA PRO A 44 8.58 5.03 -8.69
C PRO A 44 9.89 5.76 -9.08
N PRO A 45 10.51 5.39 -10.22
CA PRO A 45 10.09 4.37 -11.18
C PRO A 45 10.49 2.93 -10.78
N ASN A 46 11.14 2.75 -9.62
CA ASN A 46 11.65 1.47 -9.13
C ASN A 46 10.54 0.60 -8.53
N GLN A 47 9.66 0.14 -9.40
CA GLN A 47 8.44 -0.58 -9.03
C GLN A 47 8.37 -2.02 -9.53
N ASP A 48 9.46 -2.50 -10.13
CA ASP A 48 9.55 -3.88 -10.56
C ASP A 48 9.29 -4.81 -9.38
N TYR A 49 8.57 -5.90 -9.63
CA TYR A 49 8.16 -6.89 -8.62
C TYR A 49 7.09 -6.49 -7.59
N TRP A 50 6.51 -5.28 -7.63
CA TRP A 50 5.55 -4.84 -6.60
C TRP A 50 4.42 -5.85 -6.31
N ARG A 51 3.91 -6.55 -7.34
CA ARG A 51 2.85 -7.56 -7.19
C ARG A 51 3.31 -8.75 -6.34
N CYS A 52 4.53 -9.23 -6.59
CA CYS A 52 5.13 -10.35 -5.87
C CYS A 52 5.45 -9.98 -4.43
N LEU A 53 5.96 -8.76 -4.22
CA LEU A 53 6.27 -8.23 -2.90
C LEU A 53 4.99 -7.98 -2.07
N LEU A 54 3.94 -7.46 -2.72
CA LEU A 54 2.63 -7.27 -2.10
C LEU A 54 2.05 -8.60 -1.61
N GLN A 55 2.14 -9.66 -2.41
CA GLN A 55 1.69 -11.00 -2.00
C GLN A 55 2.48 -11.54 -0.79
N ALA A 56 3.79 -11.32 -0.76
CA ALA A 56 4.64 -11.72 0.37
C ALA A 56 4.28 -10.97 1.66
N GLU A 57 4.07 -9.66 1.59
CA GLU A 57 3.61 -8.87 2.73
C GLU A 57 2.21 -9.29 3.18
N GLN A 58 1.27 -9.51 2.26
CA GLN A 58 -0.08 -9.98 2.61
C GLN A 58 -0.04 -11.32 3.37
N HIS A 59 0.89 -12.21 3.02
CA HIS A 59 1.11 -13.45 3.76
C HIS A 59 1.52 -13.16 5.22
N ALA A 60 2.51 -12.30 5.44
CA ALA A 60 2.96 -11.95 6.78
C ALA A 60 1.87 -11.24 7.58
N ARG A 61 1.12 -10.31 6.98
CA ARG A 61 0.05 -9.58 7.66
C ARG A 61 -1.09 -10.51 8.10
N ARG A 62 -1.54 -11.41 7.23
CA ARG A 62 -2.60 -12.40 7.57
C ARG A 62 -2.18 -13.37 8.65
N ARG A 63 -0.87 -13.63 8.79
CA ARG A 63 -0.29 -14.47 9.84
C ARG A 63 0.20 -13.67 11.05
N GLN A 64 -0.01 -12.35 11.06
CA GLN A 64 0.39 -11.45 12.13
C GLN A 64 1.88 -11.58 12.49
N LEU A 65 2.75 -11.71 11.48
CA LEU A 65 4.18 -11.89 11.68
C LEU A 65 4.90 -10.55 11.85
N GLY A 66 5.91 -10.54 12.73
CA GLY A 66 6.84 -9.42 12.90
C GLY A 66 6.13 -8.09 13.17
N VAL A 67 6.34 -7.09 12.30
CA VAL A 67 5.73 -5.75 12.45
C VAL A 67 4.20 -5.76 12.42
N TRP A 68 3.58 -6.85 11.95
CA TRP A 68 2.13 -7.01 11.87
C TRP A 68 1.50 -7.66 13.10
N ALA A 69 2.30 -8.06 14.10
CA ALA A 69 1.82 -8.80 15.28
C ALA A 69 0.81 -8.02 16.13
N SER A 70 0.96 -6.69 16.23
CA SER A 70 0.05 -5.81 16.96
C SER A 70 -1.23 -5.46 16.19
N GLY A 71 -1.38 -5.96 14.95
CA GLY A 71 -2.48 -5.62 14.07
C GLY A 71 -2.28 -4.30 13.33
N VAL A 72 -3.25 -3.97 12.48
CA VAL A 72 -3.24 -2.74 11.68
C VAL A 72 -4.34 -1.81 12.20
N PRO A 73 -4.05 -0.54 12.52
CA PRO A 73 -5.07 0.41 12.97
C PRO A 73 -6.20 0.54 11.96
N SER A 74 -7.42 0.74 12.46
CA SER A 74 -8.60 0.81 11.59
C SER A 74 -8.93 2.24 11.14
N ALA A 75 -8.42 3.24 11.86
CA ALA A 75 -8.53 4.66 11.54
C ALA A 75 -7.18 5.39 11.74
N PRO A 76 -6.95 6.53 11.08
CA PRO A 76 -5.74 7.31 11.30
C PRO A 76 -5.65 7.89 12.72
N ALA A 77 -4.45 7.83 13.29
CA ALA A 77 -4.15 8.42 14.61
C ALA A 77 -3.21 9.63 14.52
N ARG A 78 -2.55 9.81 13.38
CA ARG A 78 -1.57 10.88 13.14
C ARG A 78 -1.50 11.26 11.68
N SER A 79 -0.74 12.29 11.34
CA SER A 79 -0.34 12.57 9.96
C SER A 79 0.83 11.69 9.51
N GLY A 80 1.06 11.63 8.21
CA GLY A 80 2.18 10.90 7.61
C GLY A 80 1.84 9.50 7.13
N TRP A 81 2.87 8.71 6.82
CA TRP A 81 2.71 7.36 6.29
C TRP A 81 2.06 6.44 7.33
N GLN A 82 0.97 5.78 6.93
CA GLN A 82 0.26 4.79 7.74
C GLN A 82 -0.34 3.67 6.85
N PRO A 83 -0.20 2.40 7.26
CA PRO A 83 -1.09 1.32 6.84
C PRO A 83 -2.36 1.32 7.70
N LEU A 84 -3.51 1.07 7.07
CA LEU A 84 -4.82 1.07 7.72
C LEU A 84 -5.64 -0.12 7.22
N LEU A 85 -6.36 -0.77 8.13
CA LEU A 85 -7.36 -1.79 7.81
C LEU A 85 -8.74 -1.26 8.21
N THR A 86 -9.33 -0.50 7.29
CA THR A 86 -10.54 0.30 7.55
C THR A 86 -11.79 -0.39 7.01
N ARG A 87 -12.96 0.02 7.49
CA ARG A 87 -14.25 -0.34 6.90
C ARG A 87 -14.76 0.78 5.99
N VAL A 88 -15.25 0.40 4.82
CA VAL A 88 -15.88 1.33 3.88
C VAL A 88 -17.27 1.72 4.41
N GLN A 89 -17.56 3.02 4.45
CA GLN A 89 -18.87 3.56 4.84
C GLN A 89 -19.66 4.02 3.62
N GLU A 90 -18.99 4.67 2.67
CA GLU A 90 -19.62 5.18 1.46
C GLU A 90 -18.64 5.14 0.28
N VAL A 91 -19.17 4.94 -0.93
CA VAL A 91 -18.40 5.04 -2.18
C VAL A 91 -19.12 6.01 -3.11
N ARG A 92 -18.43 7.06 -3.53
CA ARG A 92 -18.91 8.05 -4.50
C ARG A 92 -18.09 7.95 -5.77
N SER A 93 -18.76 7.97 -6.91
CA SER A 93 -18.12 7.99 -8.23
C SER A 93 -18.69 9.11 -9.06
N TYR A 94 -17.85 10.04 -9.51
CA TYR A 94 -18.26 11.18 -10.34
C TYR A 94 -17.17 11.54 -11.35
N HIS A 95 -17.54 11.72 -12.62
CA HIS A 95 -16.61 11.98 -13.74
C HIS A 95 -15.36 11.08 -13.75
N GLY A 96 -15.53 9.79 -13.46
CA GLY A 96 -14.44 8.81 -13.47
C GLY A 96 -13.43 8.93 -12.32
N ARG A 97 -13.68 9.79 -11.33
CA ARG A 97 -13.00 9.81 -10.03
C ARG A 97 -13.82 9.02 -9.02
N VAL A 98 -13.12 8.31 -8.15
CA VAL A 98 -13.73 7.54 -7.07
C VAL A 98 -13.25 8.12 -5.74
N THR A 99 -14.18 8.33 -4.83
CA THR A 99 -13.93 8.75 -3.45
C THR A 99 -14.61 7.76 -2.51
N LEU A 100 -13.89 7.26 -1.50
CA LEU A 100 -14.46 6.43 -0.45
C LEU A 100 -14.42 7.20 0.86
N LEU A 101 -15.52 7.19 1.60
CA LEU A 101 -15.52 7.53 3.02
C LEU A 101 -15.39 6.21 3.79
N ALA A 102 -14.44 6.18 4.71
CA ALA A 102 -14.17 5.05 5.56
C ALA A 102 -14.24 5.48 7.04
N GLU A 103 -14.28 4.50 7.94
CA GLU A 103 -14.38 4.76 9.38
C GLU A 103 -13.27 5.69 9.90
N GLY A 104 -13.57 6.39 10.99
CA GLY A 104 -12.67 7.41 11.55
C GLY A 104 -12.57 8.69 10.69
N GLY A 105 -13.54 8.94 9.79
CA GLY A 105 -13.55 10.13 8.95
C GLY A 105 -12.46 10.14 7.88
N LEU A 106 -11.98 8.97 7.47
CA LEU A 106 -10.96 8.83 6.44
C LEU A 106 -11.57 8.91 5.05
N GLU A 107 -11.22 9.95 4.31
CA GLU A 107 -11.54 10.08 2.90
C GLU A 107 -10.38 9.54 2.03
N LEU A 108 -10.69 8.58 1.16
CA LEU A 108 -9.76 8.03 0.17
C LEU A 108 -10.10 8.61 -1.19
N ARG A 109 -9.18 9.35 -1.81
CA ARG A 109 -9.37 9.94 -3.14
C ARG A 109 -8.47 9.29 -4.16
N THR A 110 -9.03 8.89 -5.31
CA THR A 110 -8.21 8.44 -6.44
C THR A 110 -7.49 9.61 -7.07
N GLY A 111 -6.16 9.56 -7.12
CA GLY A 111 -5.36 10.54 -7.83
C GLY A 111 -5.27 10.25 -9.33
N ARG A 112 -4.60 11.15 -10.06
CA ARG A 112 -4.59 11.15 -11.53
C ARG A 112 -3.80 9.97 -12.11
N SER A 113 -2.79 9.51 -11.38
CA SER A 113 -1.89 8.43 -11.81
C SER A 113 -2.49 7.04 -11.63
N LEU A 114 -3.64 6.91 -10.94
CA LEU A 114 -4.24 5.60 -10.69
C LEU A 114 -4.85 5.02 -11.98
N PRO A 115 -4.42 3.82 -12.43
CA PRO A 115 -4.94 3.20 -13.64
C PRO A 115 -6.43 2.94 -13.57
N ALA A 116 -7.13 3.04 -14.71
CA ALA A 116 -8.58 2.85 -14.78
C ALA A 116 -9.09 1.52 -14.18
N PRO A 117 -8.41 0.36 -14.37
CA PRO A 117 -8.82 -0.89 -13.71
C PRO A 117 -8.83 -0.80 -12.18
N ALA A 118 -7.82 -0.19 -11.58
CA ALA A 118 -7.73 -0.03 -10.13
C ALA A 118 -8.75 0.99 -9.59
N ARG A 119 -9.01 2.07 -10.34
CA ARG A 119 -10.12 2.98 -10.05
C ARG A 119 -11.46 2.26 -10.03
N ARG A 120 -11.73 1.42 -11.03
CA ARG A 120 -12.96 0.61 -11.09
C ARG A 120 -13.04 -0.39 -9.93
N GLU A 121 -11.92 -0.97 -9.51
CA GLU A 121 -11.88 -1.85 -8.34
C GLU A 121 -12.30 -1.12 -7.05
N LEU A 122 -11.76 0.07 -6.80
CA LEU A 122 -12.18 0.93 -5.68
C LEU A 122 -13.66 1.28 -5.74
N GLY A 123 -14.17 1.60 -6.93
CA GLY A 123 -15.59 1.93 -7.14
C GLY A 123 -16.56 0.77 -6.89
N ARG A 124 -16.06 -0.46 -6.78
CA ARG A 124 -16.85 -1.68 -6.51
C ARG A 124 -16.93 -2.05 -5.03
N PHE A 125 -16.27 -1.31 -4.15
CA PHE A 125 -16.47 -1.50 -2.71
C PHE A 125 -17.89 -1.12 -2.31
N LYS A 126 -18.41 -1.82 -1.31
CA LYS A 126 -19.72 -1.64 -0.71
C LYS A 126 -19.56 -1.22 0.75
N PRO A 127 -20.51 -0.47 1.31
CA PRO A 127 -20.55 -0.20 2.75
C PRO A 127 -20.43 -1.49 3.56
N GLY A 128 -19.63 -1.46 4.62
CA GLY A 128 -19.37 -2.60 5.49
C GLY A 128 -18.16 -3.46 5.10
N GLU A 129 -17.68 -3.38 3.86
CA GLU A 129 -16.53 -4.17 3.41
C GLU A 129 -15.21 -3.65 4.00
N ARG A 130 -14.29 -4.57 4.29
CA ARG A 130 -12.96 -4.23 4.82
C ARG A 130 -11.99 -3.94 3.68
N LEU A 131 -11.23 -2.86 3.85
CA LEU A 131 -10.25 -2.38 2.91
C LEU A 131 -8.92 -2.19 3.63
N PHE A 132 -7.89 -2.88 3.16
CA PHE A 132 -6.53 -2.47 3.49
C PHE A 132 -6.15 -1.30 2.58
N VAL A 133 -5.64 -0.23 3.17
CA VAL A 133 -5.13 0.94 2.44
C VAL A 133 -3.87 1.48 3.11
N ARG A 134 -2.96 2.05 2.34
CA ARG A 134 -1.76 2.72 2.84
C ARG A 134 -1.39 3.93 2.02
N GLY A 135 -0.73 4.86 2.67
CA GLY A 135 -0.33 6.11 2.05
C GLY A 135 -0.01 7.18 3.08
N ARG A 136 0.29 8.37 2.57
CA ARG A 136 0.48 9.53 3.41
C ARG A 136 -0.88 10.12 3.78
N VAL A 137 -1.25 9.98 5.05
CA VAL A 137 -2.47 10.58 5.60
C VAL A 137 -2.21 12.03 5.99
N ARG A 138 -3.20 12.90 5.70
CA ARG A 138 -3.18 14.32 6.09
C ARG A 138 -4.45 14.67 6.86
N PRO A 139 -4.37 15.46 7.94
CA PRO A 139 -5.57 15.97 8.60
C PRO A 139 -6.31 16.94 7.68
N THR A 140 -7.63 16.98 7.81
CA THR A 140 -8.53 17.98 7.22
C THR A 140 -9.34 18.64 8.34
N ALA A 141 -10.20 19.60 8.00
CA ALA A 141 -11.07 20.24 8.99
C ALA A 141 -12.06 19.26 9.66
N THR A 142 -12.41 18.17 8.97
CA THR A 142 -13.48 17.25 9.37
C THR A 142 -13.03 15.79 9.49
N GLY A 143 -11.74 15.50 9.35
CA GLY A 143 -11.23 14.13 9.39
C GLY A 143 -9.86 14.01 8.72
N TRP A 144 -9.73 13.04 7.83
CA TRP A 144 -8.45 12.66 7.23
C TRP A 144 -8.57 12.46 5.72
N LEU A 145 -7.48 12.70 5.02
CA LEU A 145 -7.37 12.47 3.58
C LEU A 145 -6.16 11.60 3.25
N LEU A 146 -6.37 10.59 2.41
CA LEU A 146 -5.33 9.77 1.79
C LEU A 146 -5.56 9.69 0.29
N TRP A 147 -4.51 9.97 -0.49
CA TRP A 147 -4.53 9.82 -1.95
C TRP A 147 -4.08 8.43 -2.38
N ILE A 148 -4.83 7.84 -3.31
CA ILE A 148 -4.50 6.56 -3.93
C ILE A 148 -4.08 6.82 -5.37
N ASP A 149 -2.80 6.65 -5.64
CA ASP A 149 -2.14 6.91 -6.92
C ASP A 149 -1.62 5.63 -7.58
N HIS A 150 -1.49 4.52 -6.84
CA HIS A 150 -1.03 3.25 -7.39
C HIS A 150 -1.80 2.03 -6.83
N PRO A 151 -2.03 0.97 -7.64
CA PRO A 151 -2.69 -0.26 -7.20
C PRO A 151 -2.09 -1.02 -6.01
N TRP A 152 -0.86 -0.70 -5.58
CA TRP A 152 -0.20 -1.40 -4.47
C TRP A 152 -0.65 -0.86 -3.10
N GLN A 153 -1.23 0.34 -3.11
CA GLN A 153 -1.66 1.06 -1.92
C GLN A 153 -2.91 0.47 -1.28
N PHE A 154 -3.67 -0.36 -1.99
CA PHE A 154 -4.93 -0.86 -1.47
C PHE A 154 -5.22 -2.28 -1.94
N TYR A 155 -6.01 -3.01 -1.17
CA TYR A 155 -6.63 -4.25 -1.59
C TYR A 155 -7.79 -4.60 -0.67
N ARG A 156 -8.73 -5.39 -1.19
CA ARG A 156 -9.84 -5.91 -0.42
C ARG A 156 -9.35 -6.91 0.63
N GLU A 157 -9.78 -6.72 1.87
CA GLU A 157 -9.56 -7.70 2.92
C GLU A 157 -10.74 -8.69 2.96
N LYS A 158 -10.43 -9.98 2.80
CA LYS A 158 -11.41 -11.06 3.00
C LYS A 158 -11.59 -11.32 4.49
#